data_AF-A0A939G597-F1
#
_entry.id   AF-A0A939G597-F1
#
_cell.length_a   1.000
_cell.length_b   1.000
_cell.length_c   1.000
_cell.angle_alpha   90.00
_cell.angle_beta   90.00
_cell.angle_gamma   90.00
#
_symmetry.space_group_name_H-M   'P 1'
#
loop_
_entity.id
_entity.type
_entity.pdbx_description
1 polymer ?
#
loop_
_entity_poly.entity_id
_entity_poly.type
_entity_poly.pdbx_seq_one_letter_code
_entity_poly.pdbx_strand_id
1 'polypeptide(L)'
;MEALKTIANVSGYPGLYRILKPGRSGVIVETIDAKKTKTMMGPQARVSVLNDISMYVDRPDAAQADQSVPLGEVFMAVASTFGDSLPVTSKADGSELANFMGQVLPDYDRERVRDTDIRKLISWYGILREFAPEVFTVTEPAAPTADEAEAAPEAAASTDESPAASEAPVAAAPAEEKATE
;
A
#
# COMPACT_ATOMS: atom_id res chain seq x y z
N MET A 1 -16.82 -7.71 -3.77
CA MET A 1 -16.06 -7.26 -4.97
C MET A 1 -14.84 -8.18 -5.12
N GLU A 2 -14.89 -9.17 -6.01
CA GLU A 2 -13.88 -10.26 -6.02
C GLU A 2 -12.47 -9.80 -6.41
N ALA A 3 -12.36 -8.78 -7.24
CA ALA A 3 -11.08 -8.21 -7.67
C ALA A 3 -10.22 -7.70 -6.50
N LEU A 4 -10.83 -7.33 -5.35
CA LEU A 4 -10.10 -6.88 -4.17
C LEU A 4 -9.37 -8.00 -3.43
N LYS A 5 -9.69 -9.28 -3.70
CA LYS A 5 -9.02 -10.43 -3.07
C LYS A 5 -7.56 -10.57 -3.50
N THR A 6 -7.21 -10.04 -4.67
CA THR A 6 -5.85 -10.10 -5.22
C THR A 6 -5.09 -8.79 -5.03
N ILE A 7 -5.71 -7.76 -4.45
CA ILE A 7 -5.10 -6.46 -4.22
C ILE A 7 -4.79 -6.29 -2.74
N ALA A 8 -3.58 -5.85 -2.44
CA ALA A 8 -3.11 -5.65 -1.09
C ALA A 8 -2.34 -4.34 -0.91
N ASN A 9 -2.43 -3.84 0.31
CA ASN A 9 -1.54 -2.86 0.88
C ASN A 9 -0.35 -3.60 1.53
N VAL A 10 0.86 -3.02 1.44
CA VAL A 10 2.02 -3.52 2.18
C VAL A 10 2.51 -2.44 3.12
N SER A 11 2.53 -2.74 4.42
CA SER A 11 2.96 -1.77 5.43
C SER A 11 4.42 -1.35 5.22
N GLY A 12 4.69 -0.04 5.32
CA GLY A 12 6.01 0.55 5.07
C GLY A 12 6.29 0.85 3.59
N TYR A 13 5.42 0.43 2.67
CA TYR A 13 5.53 0.71 1.25
C TYR A 13 4.33 1.55 0.77
N PRO A 14 4.57 2.57 -0.08
CA PRO A 14 3.50 3.39 -0.62
C PRO A 14 2.75 2.65 -1.75
N GLY A 15 1.47 3.00 -1.94
CA GLY A 15 0.66 2.50 -3.04
C GLY A 15 -0.06 1.18 -2.77
N LEU A 16 -0.48 0.54 -3.86
CA LEU A 16 -1.18 -0.75 -3.87
C LEU A 16 -0.42 -1.77 -4.70
N TYR A 17 -0.63 -3.03 -4.35
CA TYR A 17 0.08 -4.15 -4.92
C TYR A 17 -0.88 -5.27 -5.28
N ARG A 18 -0.70 -5.88 -6.46
CA ARG A 18 -1.38 -7.11 -6.86
C ARG A 18 -0.56 -8.31 -6.39
N ILE A 19 -1.19 -9.21 -5.66
CA ILE A 19 -0.57 -10.45 -5.20
C ILE A 19 -0.55 -11.44 -6.37
N LEU A 20 0.65 -11.86 -6.78
CA LEU A 20 0.82 -12.82 -7.87
C LEU A 20 0.86 -14.25 -7.34
N LYS A 21 1.85 -14.56 -6.49
CA LYS A 21 2.00 -15.88 -5.89
C LYS A 21 2.83 -15.85 -4.60
N PRO A 22 2.55 -16.76 -3.66
CA PRO A 22 3.47 -17.02 -2.56
C PRO A 22 4.79 -17.61 -3.12
N GLY A 23 5.91 -17.15 -2.60
CA GLY A 23 7.25 -17.62 -2.91
C GLY A 23 7.92 -18.25 -1.69
N ARG A 24 9.11 -18.86 -1.89
CA ARG A 24 9.86 -19.53 -0.81
C ARG A 24 10.37 -18.57 0.27
N SER A 25 10.59 -17.30 -0.07
CA SER A 25 11.12 -16.28 0.83
C SER A 25 10.11 -15.14 1.10
N GLY A 26 8.82 -15.34 0.84
CA GLY A 26 7.79 -14.31 1.05
C GLY A 26 6.71 -14.34 -0.03
N VAL A 27 6.22 -13.18 -0.45
CA VAL A 27 5.15 -13.07 -1.46
C VAL A 27 5.63 -12.23 -2.63
N ILE A 28 5.41 -12.71 -3.86
CA ILE A 28 5.69 -11.94 -5.07
C ILE A 28 4.48 -11.04 -5.33
N VAL A 29 4.74 -9.74 -5.41
CA VAL A 29 3.74 -8.72 -5.66
C VAL A 29 4.11 -7.87 -6.87
N GLU A 30 3.11 -7.29 -7.51
CA GLU A 30 3.25 -6.37 -8.64
C GLU A 30 2.67 -5.00 -8.24
N THR A 31 3.36 -3.90 -8.53
CA THR A 31 2.82 -2.56 -8.26
C THR A 31 1.59 -2.28 -9.13
N ILE A 32 0.57 -1.66 -8.54
CA ILE A 32 -0.58 -1.13 -9.28
C ILE A 32 -0.27 0.31 -9.66
N ASP A 33 0.57 0.45 -10.68
CA ASP A 33 0.99 1.71 -11.29
C ASP A 33 1.27 1.50 -12.79
N ALA A 34 1.67 2.55 -13.50
CA ALA A 34 2.03 2.45 -14.91
C ALA A 34 3.22 1.50 -15.18
N LYS A 35 4.09 1.27 -14.19
CA LYS A 35 5.33 0.50 -14.35
C LYS A 35 5.15 -0.99 -14.12
N LYS A 36 4.13 -1.41 -13.34
CA LYS A 36 3.82 -2.81 -13.03
C LYS A 36 5.06 -3.61 -12.62
N THR A 37 5.85 -3.01 -11.73
CA THR A 37 7.12 -3.59 -11.28
C THR A 37 6.86 -4.75 -10.34
N LYS A 38 7.52 -5.87 -10.60
CA LYS A 38 7.42 -7.08 -9.77
C LYS A 38 8.51 -7.05 -8.71
N THR A 39 8.12 -7.14 -7.46
CA THR A 39 9.03 -7.18 -6.31
C THR A 39 8.66 -8.31 -5.37
N MET A 40 9.68 -8.86 -4.72
CA MET A 40 9.49 -9.86 -3.69
C MET A 40 9.40 -9.16 -2.34
N MET A 41 8.24 -9.25 -1.70
CA MET A 41 8.08 -8.81 -0.31
C MET A 41 8.58 -9.93 0.60
N GLY A 42 9.51 -9.59 1.50
CA GLY A 42 10.07 -10.54 2.46
C GLY A 42 9.01 -11.09 3.43
N PRO A 43 9.34 -12.12 4.22
CA PRO A 43 8.36 -12.80 5.08
C PRO A 43 7.93 -11.95 6.29
N GLN A 44 8.69 -10.90 6.60
CA GLN A 44 8.36 -9.92 7.65
C GLN A 44 7.46 -8.78 7.15
N ALA A 45 7.23 -8.69 5.84
CA ALA A 45 6.36 -7.66 5.28
C ALA A 45 4.92 -7.92 5.71
N ARG A 46 4.27 -6.90 6.28
CA ARG A 46 2.86 -6.99 6.66
C ARG A 46 2.00 -6.66 5.44
N VAL A 47 1.45 -7.69 4.83
CA VAL A 47 0.57 -7.60 3.65
C VAL A 47 -0.88 -7.66 4.12
N SER A 48 -1.67 -6.64 3.81
CA SER A 48 -3.09 -6.55 4.14
C SER A 48 -3.91 -6.53 2.85
N VAL A 49 -4.70 -7.57 2.63
CA VAL A 49 -5.57 -7.70 1.45
C VAL A 49 -6.74 -6.72 1.60
N LEU A 50 -7.05 -5.96 0.55
CA LEU A 50 -8.09 -4.93 0.61
C LEU A 50 -9.49 -5.51 0.89
N ASN A 51 -9.73 -6.75 0.45
CA ASN A 51 -10.98 -7.46 0.74
C ASN A 51 -11.20 -7.74 2.24
N ASP A 52 -10.13 -7.87 3.02
CA ASP A 52 -10.22 -8.22 4.45
C ASP A 52 -10.25 -6.97 5.34
N ILE A 53 -10.12 -5.79 4.74
CA ILE A 53 -10.19 -4.50 5.43
C ILE A 53 -11.66 -4.05 5.48
N SER A 54 -12.11 -3.67 6.66
CA SER A 54 -13.41 -3.04 6.88
C SER A 54 -13.26 -1.75 7.68
N MET A 55 -14.28 -0.89 7.56
CA MET A 55 -14.37 0.38 8.26
C MET A 55 -15.43 0.29 9.35
N TYR A 56 -15.11 0.76 10.55
CA TYR A 56 -16.06 0.75 11.66
C TYR A 56 -17.19 1.75 11.44
N VAL A 57 -18.40 1.33 11.79
CA VAL A 57 -19.62 2.15 11.76
C VAL A 57 -20.26 2.14 13.14
N ASP A 58 -20.82 3.28 13.54
CA ASP A 58 -21.48 3.46 14.83
C ASP A 58 -22.99 3.20 14.66
N ARG A 59 -23.34 1.90 14.64
CA ARG A 59 -24.73 1.43 14.59
C ARG A 59 -25.10 0.79 15.92
N PRO A 60 -25.82 1.50 16.81
CA PRO A 60 -26.09 1.04 18.18
C PRO A 60 -27.07 -0.14 18.27
N ASP A 61 -27.83 -0.40 17.20
CA ASP A 61 -28.85 -1.44 17.09
C ASP A 61 -28.42 -2.65 16.23
N ALA A 62 -27.25 -2.57 15.60
CA ALA A 62 -26.77 -3.59 14.69
C ALA A 62 -25.99 -4.69 15.44
N ALA A 63 -26.06 -5.93 14.93
CA ALA A 63 -25.26 -7.03 15.47
C ALA A 63 -23.76 -6.69 15.35
N GLN A 64 -22.90 -7.32 16.16
CA GLN A 64 -21.45 -7.07 16.10
C GLN A 64 -20.85 -7.28 14.70
N ALA A 65 -21.42 -8.19 13.90
CA ALA A 65 -21.02 -8.41 12.51
C ALA A 65 -21.29 -7.19 11.60
N ASP A 66 -22.29 -6.37 11.95
CA ASP A 66 -22.75 -5.21 11.20
C ASP A 66 -22.16 -3.90 11.72
N GLN A 67 -21.25 -3.94 12.71
CA GLN A 67 -20.50 -2.76 13.19
C GLN A 67 -19.32 -2.39 12.29
N SER A 68 -19.16 -3.08 11.16
CA SER A 68 -18.17 -2.72 10.16
C SER A 68 -18.71 -2.90 8.75
N VAL A 69 -18.27 -2.03 7.85
CA VAL A 69 -18.60 -2.07 6.42
C VAL A 69 -17.34 -2.46 5.64
N PRO A 70 -17.39 -3.47 4.76
CA PRO A 70 -16.22 -3.90 4.00
C PRO A 70 -15.76 -2.80 3.06
N LEU A 71 -14.45 -2.67 2.87
CA LEU A 71 -13.87 -1.58 2.09
C LEU A 71 -14.38 -1.53 0.64
N GLY A 72 -14.74 -2.68 0.06
CA GLY A 72 -15.36 -2.75 -1.26
C GLY A 72 -16.68 -1.98 -1.36
N GLU A 73 -17.54 -2.05 -0.35
CA GLU A 73 -18.78 -1.28 -0.31
C GLU A 73 -18.49 0.22 -0.13
N VAL A 74 -17.51 0.56 0.70
CA VAL A 74 -17.08 1.94 0.86
C VAL A 74 -16.60 2.53 -0.46
N PHE A 75 -15.78 1.81 -1.22
CA PHE A 75 -15.33 2.27 -2.53
C PHE A 75 -16.48 2.44 -3.54
N MET A 76 -17.51 1.61 -3.48
CA MET A 76 -18.72 1.79 -4.29
C MET A 76 -19.49 3.04 -3.88
N ALA A 77 -19.61 3.32 -2.58
CA ALA A 77 -20.23 4.54 -2.08
C ALA A 77 -19.44 5.78 -2.56
N VAL A 78 -18.11 5.77 -2.46
CA VAL A 78 -17.25 6.84 -3.00
C VAL A 78 -17.48 7.03 -4.49
N ALA A 79 -17.48 5.94 -5.27
CA ALA A 79 -17.71 6.01 -6.71
C ALA A 79 -19.11 6.51 -7.08
N SER A 80 -20.11 6.22 -6.26
CA SER A 80 -21.49 6.68 -6.47
C SER A 80 -21.65 8.17 -6.17
N THR A 81 -20.95 8.68 -5.14
CA THR A 81 -21.04 10.08 -4.71
C THR A 81 -20.16 11.01 -5.56
N PHE A 82 -18.94 10.59 -5.89
CA PHE A 82 -17.93 11.46 -6.50
C PHE A 82 -17.42 11.00 -7.87
N GLY A 83 -17.66 9.73 -8.23
CA GLY A 83 -17.11 9.16 -9.47
C GLY A 83 -15.59 9.31 -9.54
N ASP A 84 -15.09 9.76 -10.69
CA ASP A 84 -13.64 9.91 -10.94
C ASP A 84 -13.00 11.12 -10.28
N SER A 85 -13.79 12.11 -9.85
CA SER A 85 -13.28 13.37 -9.32
C SER A 85 -13.50 13.44 -7.82
N LEU A 86 -12.45 13.14 -7.06
CA LEU A 86 -12.47 13.30 -5.62
C LEU A 86 -12.35 14.77 -5.22
N PRO A 87 -13.18 15.27 -4.29
CA PRO A 87 -13.13 16.65 -3.82
C PRO A 87 -11.95 16.91 -2.88
N VAL A 88 -11.33 15.85 -2.35
CA VAL A 88 -10.27 15.91 -1.35
C VAL A 88 -9.06 15.10 -1.81
N THR A 89 -7.87 15.53 -1.37
CA THR A 89 -6.63 14.80 -1.58
C THR A 89 -6.17 14.18 -0.26
N SER A 90 -5.23 13.23 -0.31
CA SER A 90 -4.64 12.63 0.91
C SER A 90 -3.90 13.64 1.82
N LYS A 91 -3.75 14.90 1.39
CA LYS A 91 -3.14 15.99 2.14
C LYS A 91 -4.16 16.92 2.82
N ALA A 92 -5.46 16.67 2.62
CA ALA A 92 -6.55 17.43 3.23
C ALA A 92 -6.46 17.44 4.76
N ASP A 93 -6.95 18.51 5.39
CA ASP A 93 -7.08 18.63 6.84
C ASP A 93 -8.18 17.73 7.41
N GLY A 94 -8.14 17.50 8.72
CA GLY A 94 -9.05 16.56 9.40
C GLY A 94 -10.53 16.93 9.20
N SER A 95 -10.86 18.22 9.14
CA SER A 95 -12.20 18.72 8.84
C SER A 95 -12.69 18.32 7.46
N GLU A 96 -11.86 18.51 6.43
CA GLU A 96 -12.17 18.10 5.05
C GLU A 96 -12.32 16.58 4.93
N LEU A 97 -11.47 15.81 5.62
CA LEU A 97 -11.55 14.35 5.65
C LEU A 97 -12.84 13.86 6.31
N ALA A 98 -13.26 14.49 7.42
CA ALA A 98 -14.51 14.16 8.09
C ALA A 98 -15.74 14.52 7.24
N ASN A 99 -15.71 15.67 6.54
CA ASN A 99 -16.77 16.07 5.61
C ASN A 99 -16.88 15.10 4.44
N PHE A 100 -15.75 14.67 3.87
CA PHE A 100 -15.71 13.65 2.83
C PHE A 100 -16.35 12.35 3.32
N MET A 101 -15.92 11.84 4.49
CA MET A 101 -16.50 10.62 5.05
C MET A 101 -17.98 10.77 5.35
N GLY A 102 -18.42 11.92 5.87
CA GLY A 102 -19.84 12.17 6.13
C GLY A 102 -20.74 12.15 4.89
N GLN A 103 -20.19 12.43 3.70
CA GLN A 103 -20.93 12.32 2.43
C GLN A 103 -20.97 10.89 1.87
N VAL A 104 -19.98 10.06 2.22
CA VAL A 104 -19.86 8.68 1.72
C VAL A 104 -20.55 7.69 2.66
N LEU A 105 -20.27 7.81 3.95
CA LEU A 105 -20.72 6.98 5.06
C LEU A 105 -21.04 7.90 6.24
N PRO A 106 -22.26 8.43 6.37
CA PRO A 106 -22.61 9.35 7.45
C PRO A 106 -22.54 8.71 8.85
N ASP A 107 -22.64 7.39 8.92
CA ASP A 107 -22.68 6.52 10.09
C ASP A 107 -21.32 5.91 10.47
N TYR A 108 -20.21 6.40 9.91
CA TYR A 108 -18.88 5.92 10.29
C TYR A 108 -18.49 6.29 11.73
N ASP A 109 -17.75 5.39 12.39
CA ASP A 109 -17.27 5.60 13.76
C ASP A 109 -16.07 6.57 13.78
N ARG A 110 -16.30 7.79 14.27
CA ARG A 110 -15.28 8.86 14.33
C ARG A 110 -14.20 8.63 15.39
N GLU A 111 -14.44 7.78 16.38
CA GLU A 111 -13.47 7.49 17.44
C GLU A 111 -12.49 6.40 17.02
N ARG A 112 -12.97 5.42 16.24
CA ARG A 112 -12.15 4.30 15.76
C ARG A 112 -11.47 4.56 14.43
N VAL A 113 -12.13 5.28 13.52
CA VAL A 113 -11.58 5.59 12.20
C VAL A 113 -10.63 6.78 12.31
N ARG A 114 -9.34 6.53 12.09
CA ARG A 114 -8.31 7.57 12.14
C ARG A 114 -8.22 8.32 10.83
N ASP A 115 -7.86 9.59 10.88
CA ASP A 115 -7.56 10.40 9.69
C ASP A 115 -6.58 9.71 8.73
N THR A 116 -5.58 9.01 9.25
CA THR A 116 -4.60 8.28 8.43
C THR A 116 -5.25 7.20 7.58
N ASP A 117 -6.32 6.57 8.06
CA ASP A 117 -7.02 5.52 7.33
C ASP A 117 -7.94 6.11 6.27
N ILE A 118 -8.55 7.28 6.54
CA ILE A 118 -9.28 8.06 5.53
C ILE A 118 -8.33 8.52 4.40
N ARG A 119 -7.14 9.04 4.75
CA ARG A 119 -6.12 9.44 3.76
C ARG A 119 -5.67 8.27 2.88
N LYS A 120 -5.49 7.09 3.48
CA LYS A 120 -5.18 5.85 2.74
C LYS A 120 -6.32 5.48 1.80
N LEU A 121 -7.58 5.52 2.27
CA LEU A 121 -8.74 5.22 1.46
C LEU A 121 -8.82 6.11 0.22
N ILE A 122 -8.64 7.43 0.38
CA ILE A 122 -8.61 8.39 -0.73
C ILE A 122 -7.48 8.04 -1.71
N SER A 123 -6.28 7.75 -1.19
CA SER A 123 -5.11 7.39 -2.02
C SER A 123 -5.34 6.11 -2.80
N TRP A 124 -5.87 5.07 -2.14
CA TRP A 124 -6.17 3.78 -2.75
C TRP A 124 -7.26 3.89 -3.79
N TYR A 125 -8.32 4.65 -3.52
CA TYR A 125 -9.39 4.88 -4.48
C TYR A 125 -8.84 5.51 -5.77
N GLY A 126 -8.00 6.55 -5.66
CA GLY A 126 -7.37 7.18 -6.81
C GLY A 126 -6.53 6.19 -7.64
N ILE A 127 -5.68 5.40 -6.98
CA ILE A 127 -4.85 4.37 -7.64
C ILE A 127 -5.73 3.34 -8.36
N LEU A 128 -6.80 2.88 -7.71
CA LEU A 128 -7.69 1.88 -8.29
C LEU A 128 -8.45 2.45 -9.50
N ARG A 129 -8.93 3.69 -9.45
CA ARG A 129 -9.60 4.32 -10.60
C ARG A 129 -8.67 4.52 -11.79
N GLU A 130 -7.42 4.90 -11.53
CA GLU A 130 -6.45 5.21 -12.58
C GLU A 130 -5.82 3.96 -13.21
N PHE A 131 -5.40 3.00 -12.40
CA PHE A 131 -4.58 1.87 -12.84
C PHE A 131 -5.28 0.50 -12.79
N ALA A 132 -6.43 0.41 -12.11
CA ALA A 132 -7.20 -0.83 -12.00
C ALA A 132 -8.73 -0.59 -12.11
N PRO A 133 -9.23 0.11 -13.15
CA PRO A 133 -10.64 0.42 -13.30
C PRO A 133 -11.52 -0.85 -13.38
N GLU A 134 -10.93 -1.99 -13.77
CA GLU A 134 -11.60 -3.30 -13.81
C GLU A 134 -12.14 -3.74 -12.43
N VAL A 135 -11.57 -3.21 -11.34
CA VAL A 135 -12.02 -3.51 -9.97
C VAL A 135 -13.46 -3.05 -9.75
N PHE A 136 -13.89 -2.00 -10.46
CA PHE A 136 -15.23 -1.41 -10.33
C PHE A 136 -16.23 -1.95 -11.35
N THR A 137 -15.78 -2.71 -12.35
CA THR A 137 -16.64 -3.32 -13.36
C THR A 137 -16.76 -4.82 -13.09
N VAL A 138 -17.97 -5.33 -12.92
CA VAL A 138 -18.21 -6.79 -12.85
C VAL A 138 -18.00 -7.36 -14.26
N THR A 139 -16.76 -7.60 -14.64
CA THR A 139 -16.42 -8.37 -15.84
C THR A 139 -15.16 -9.18 -15.55
N GLU A 140 -15.27 -10.47 -15.88
CA GLU A 140 -14.29 -11.57 -15.76
C GLU A 140 -12.84 -11.12 -16.05
N PRO A 141 -11.82 -11.69 -15.36
CA PRO A 141 -10.47 -11.15 -15.35
C PRO A 141 -9.85 -11.15 -16.75
N ALA A 142 -9.64 -9.95 -17.29
CA ALA A 142 -8.87 -9.77 -18.51
C ALA A 142 -7.43 -10.26 -18.28
N ALA A 143 -7.04 -11.22 -19.10
CA ALA A 143 -5.73 -11.85 -19.16
C ALA A 143 -4.57 -10.83 -19.18
N PRO A 144 -3.39 -11.19 -18.65
CA PRO A 144 -2.23 -10.32 -18.70
C PRO A 144 -1.81 -10.16 -20.16
N THR A 145 -1.93 -8.97 -20.71
CA THR A 145 -1.25 -8.61 -21.96
C THR A 145 0.25 -8.62 -21.68
N ALA A 146 0.87 -9.72 -22.07
CA ALA A 146 2.27 -9.77 -22.43
C ALA A 146 2.47 -8.92 -23.67
N ASP A 147 3.34 -7.92 -23.58
CA ASP A 147 4.09 -7.43 -24.73
C ASP A 147 5.56 -7.36 -24.32
N GLU A 148 6.37 -8.02 -25.14
CA GLU A 148 7.76 -8.41 -24.95
C GLU A 148 8.68 -7.40 -25.63
N ALA A 149 9.92 -7.29 -25.13
CA ALA A 149 11.19 -6.87 -25.75
C ALA A 149 11.15 -6.00 -27.05
N GLU A 150 11.91 -4.92 -27.19
CA GLU A 150 13.39 -4.85 -27.30
C GLU A 150 13.68 -3.38 -27.70
N ALA A 151 14.64 -2.63 -27.16
CA ALA A 151 16.03 -2.72 -27.57
C ALA A 151 16.95 -1.86 -26.68
N ALA A 152 18.02 -2.50 -26.19
CA ALA A 152 19.34 -1.88 -26.04
C ALA A 152 20.03 -1.93 -27.43
N PRO A 153 21.19 -1.26 -27.74
CA PRO A 153 22.37 -1.21 -26.86
C PRO A 153 23.32 0.03 -26.98
N GLU A 154 24.34 0.03 -26.08
CA GLU A 154 25.74 0.49 -26.26
C GLU A 154 26.04 1.99 -26.57
N ALA A 155 27.11 2.66 -26.10
CA ALA A 155 28.38 2.27 -25.48
C ALA A 155 29.10 3.44 -24.75
N ALA A 156 30.04 3.04 -23.87
CA ALA A 156 31.33 3.66 -23.47
C ALA A 156 31.32 4.96 -22.61
N ALA A 157 32.15 5.12 -21.57
CA ALA A 157 33.48 4.56 -21.35
C ALA A 157 33.84 4.29 -19.87
N SER A 158 34.57 3.20 -19.66
CA SER A 158 35.39 2.85 -18.50
C SER A 158 36.59 3.79 -18.31
N THR A 159 37.13 3.85 -17.08
CA THR A 159 38.53 3.59 -16.65
C THR A 159 38.47 3.57 -15.11
N ASP A 160 38.49 2.42 -14.44
CA ASP A 160 39.67 1.65 -13.98
C ASP A 160 40.63 2.49 -13.10
N GLU A 161 40.69 2.20 -11.79
CA GLU A 161 41.92 1.70 -11.12
C GLU A 161 41.67 1.58 -9.59
N SER A 162 41.69 0.33 -9.13
CA SER A 162 41.97 -0.12 -7.76
C SER A 162 43.51 -0.25 -7.67
N PRO A 163 44.25 -0.12 -6.53
CA PRO A 163 44.02 -1.05 -5.42
C PRO A 163 44.53 -0.72 -3.99
N ALA A 164 44.07 -1.57 -3.08
CA ALA A 164 44.78 -2.24 -1.97
C ALA A 164 45.42 -1.43 -0.82
N ALA A 165 44.84 -1.66 0.37
CA ALA A 165 45.46 -2.19 1.58
C ALA A 165 46.83 -1.64 2.05
N SER A 166 46.84 -1.01 3.23
CA SER A 166 47.90 -1.22 4.23
C SER A 166 47.44 -0.78 5.63
N GLU A 167 47.41 -1.78 6.52
CA GLU A 167 47.91 -1.77 7.90
C GLU A 167 47.53 -0.69 8.93
N ALA A 168 47.32 -1.20 10.16
CA ALA A 168 47.06 -0.51 11.41
C ALA A 168 48.17 0.50 11.82
N PRO A 169 47.91 1.30 12.88
CA PRO A 169 48.49 0.87 14.15
C PRO A 169 47.59 1.05 15.37
N VAL A 170 47.95 0.25 16.37
CA VAL A 170 47.45 0.14 17.73
C VAL A 170 48.01 1.27 18.59
N ALA A 171 47.17 1.96 19.38
CA ALA A 171 47.56 2.69 20.59
C ALA A 171 46.28 2.95 21.41
N ALA A 172 45.96 2.14 22.42
CA ALA A 172 46.39 2.30 23.81
C ALA A 172 45.80 3.56 24.49
N ALA A 173 44.67 3.38 25.16
CA ALA A 173 44.20 4.24 26.26
C ALA A 173 43.70 3.32 27.39
N PRO A 174 44.29 3.38 28.61
CA PRO A 174 43.82 2.61 29.75
C PRO A 174 42.66 3.34 30.42
N ALA A 175 41.56 2.63 30.69
CA ALA A 175 40.54 3.05 31.63
C ALA A 175 40.58 2.08 32.82
N GLU A 176 41.23 2.54 33.87
CA GLU A 176 41.26 1.94 35.19
C GLU A 176 40.01 2.40 35.93
N GLU A 177 39.07 1.49 36.23
CA GLU A 177 38.22 1.58 37.43
C GLU A 177 37.55 0.22 37.66
N LYS A 178 38.13 -0.59 38.56
CA LYS A 178 37.39 -1.67 39.23
C LYS A 178 37.51 -1.47 40.73
N ALA A 179 36.41 -1.04 41.30
CA ALA A 179 36.08 -1.13 42.71
C ALA A 179 35.83 -2.60 43.13
N THR A 180 36.30 -2.94 44.34
CA THR A 180 35.72 -3.88 45.34
C THR A 180 35.51 -5.35 44.87
N GLU A 181 36.03 -6.39 45.51
CA GLU A 181 36.12 -6.78 46.93
C GLU A 181 37.28 -7.78 47.08
#